data_AF-A0A256L8Y7-F1
#
_entry.id   AF-A0A256L8Y7-F1
#
_cell.length_a   1.000
_cell.length_b   1.000
_cell.length_c   1.000
_cell.angle_alpha   90.00
_cell.angle_beta   90.00
_cell.angle_gamma   90.00
#
_symmetry.space_group_name_H-M   'P 1'
#
loop_
_entity.id
_entity.type
_entity.pdbx_description
1 polymer ?
#
loop_
_entity_poly.entity_id
_entity_poly.type
_entity_poly.pdbx_seq_one_letter_code
_entity_poly.pdbx_strand_id
1 'polypeptide(L)'
;MKVSELETKLNNLATPFKFEIKESHKEDENVEFNGDFIKLEQVYQGEIIVYLVNENNKESILKIMPPHDDIDQWYVNTESSACLFGVDNLKLYIAILKIAAAFLHEKSVED
;
A
#
# COMPACT_ATOMS: atom_id res chain seq x y z
N MET A 1 0.32 -12.53 12.80
CA MET A 1 0.97 -13.13 11.61
C MET A 1 2.48 -13.01 11.81
N LYS A 2 3.28 -13.99 11.40
CA LYS A 2 4.74 -13.86 11.49
C LYS A 2 5.27 -12.98 10.36
N VAL A 3 6.32 -12.22 10.63
CA VAL A 3 7.09 -11.36 9.69
C VAL A 3 7.26 -12.00 8.31
N SER A 4 7.87 -13.18 8.26
CA SER A 4 8.10 -13.91 7.00
C SER A 4 6.82 -14.31 6.24
N GLU A 5 5.69 -14.46 6.94
CA GLU A 5 4.40 -14.75 6.31
C GLU A 5 3.79 -13.50 5.68
N LEU A 6 4.05 -12.30 6.23
CA LEU A 6 3.63 -11.04 5.67
C LEU A 6 4.43 -10.71 4.41
N GLU A 7 5.76 -10.74 4.48
CA GLU A 7 6.64 -10.54 3.33
C GLU A 7 6.28 -11.46 2.16
N THR A 8 6.12 -12.76 2.45
CA THR A 8 5.75 -13.75 1.42
C THR A 8 4.40 -13.40 0.79
N LYS A 9 3.40 -13.01 1.60
CA LYS A 9 2.08 -12.63 1.09
C LYS A 9 2.14 -11.37 0.24
N LEU A 10 2.85 -10.34 0.69
CA LEU A 10 2.91 -9.08 -0.02
C LEU A 10 3.71 -9.23 -1.33
N ASN A 11 4.84 -9.96 -1.32
CA ASN A 11 5.59 -10.28 -2.54
C ASN A 11 4.76 -11.10 -3.56
N ASN A 12 3.96 -12.06 -3.09
CA ASN A 12 3.04 -12.81 -3.96
C ASN A 12 1.95 -11.92 -4.57
N LEU A 13 1.47 -10.90 -3.84
CA LEU A 13 0.49 -9.93 -4.35
C LEU A 13 1.13 -8.89 -5.29
N ALA A 14 2.41 -8.60 -5.09
CA ALA A 14 3.21 -7.63 -5.83
C ALA A 14 3.82 -8.19 -7.13
N THR A 15 3.78 -9.50 -7.36
CA THR A 15 4.37 -10.17 -8.54
C THR A 15 4.06 -9.48 -9.89
N PRO A 16 2.86 -8.92 -10.14
CA PRO A 16 2.57 -8.19 -11.38
C PRO A 16 3.28 -6.83 -11.53
N PHE A 17 3.85 -6.27 -10.46
CA PHE A 17 4.22 -4.85 -10.36
C PHE A 17 5.73 -4.57 -10.28
N LYS A 18 6.60 -5.57 -10.55
CA LYS A 18 8.07 -5.45 -10.59
C LYS A 18 8.75 -4.85 -9.34
N PHE A 19 8.09 -4.84 -8.18
CA PHE A 19 8.71 -4.43 -6.92
C PHE A 19 8.88 -5.61 -5.97
N GLU A 20 9.93 -5.56 -5.15
CA GLU A 20 10.29 -6.57 -4.15
C GLU A 20 10.17 -5.95 -2.76
N ILE A 21 9.42 -6.61 -1.88
CA ILE A 21 9.20 -6.19 -0.50
C ILE A 21 10.23 -6.89 0.38
N LYS A 22 11.11 -6.12 1.02
CA LYS A 22 12.13 -6.60 1.96
C LYS A 22 11.89 -5.98 3.33
N GLU A 23 11.47 -6.78 4.31
CA GLU A 23 11.33 -6.31 5.68
C GLU A 23 12.74 -6.17 6.28
N SER A 24 13.12 -4.94 6.68
CA SER A 24 14.40 -4.68 7.31
C SER A 24 14.27 -4.89 8.81
N HIS A 25 15.24 -5.57 9.45
CA HIS A 25 15.25 -5.84 10.90
C HIS A 25 15.35 -4.58 11.79
N LYS A 26 15.20 -3.38 11.24
CA LYS A 26 15.08 -2.11 11.96
C LYS A 26 13.73 -1.51 11.61
N GLU A 27 12.76 -1.58 12.53
CA GLU A 27 11.47 -0.84 12.70
C GLU A 27 10.70 -0.28 11.47
N ASP A 28 11.16 -0.51 10.24
CA ASP A 28 10.87 0.22 9.03
C ASP A 28 10.94 -0.75 7.84
N GLU A 29 9.79 -1.03 7.22
CA GLU A 29 9.68 -1.86 6.03
C GLU A 29 9.90 -0.99 4.78
N ASN A 30 10.89 -1.30 3.93
CA ASN A 30 11.14 -0.53 2.70
C ASN A 30 10.97 -1.42 1.44
N VAL A 31 10.36 -0.85 0.40
CA VAL A 31 10.02 -1.48 -0.89
C VAL A 31 10.52 -0.55 -1.99
N GLU A 32 11.34 -1.00 -2.94
CA GLU A 32 11.86 -0.11 -4.01
C GLU A 32 10.88 -0.03 -5.20
N PHE A 33 10.57 1.18 -5.66
CA PHE A 33 9.72 1.49 -6.81
C PHE A 33 10.31 2.64 -7.64
N ASN A 34 10.69 2.37 -8.89
CA ASN A 34 11.25 3.37 -9.83
C ASN A 34 12.48 4.17 -9.30
N GLY A 35 13.29 3.59 -8.40
CA GLY A 35 14.43 4.26 -7.78
C GLY A 35 14.09 5.04 -6.51
N ASP A 36 12.82 5.17 -6.18
CA ASP A 36 12.33 5.64 -4.88
C ASP A 36 12.00 4.44 -3.97
N PHE A 37 11.95 4.65 -2.65
CA PHE A 37 11.59 3.62 -1.68
C PHE A 37 10.19 3.88 -1.11
N ILE A 38 9.24 3.00 -1.39
CA ILE A 38 7.97 2.93 -0.68
C ILE A 38 8.22 2.29 0.69
N LYS A 39 7.98 3.02 1.77
CA LYS A 39 8.11 2.51 3.14
C LYS A 39 6.73 2.24 3.75
N LEU A 40 6.54 1.07 4.36
CA LEU A 40 5.36 0.73 5.15
C LEU A 40 5.71 0.83 6.63
N GLU A 41 4.85 1.49 7.40
CA GLU A 41 5.02 1.63 8.85
C GLU A 41 3.70 1.26 9.52
N GLN A 42 3.72 0.17 10.29
CA GLN A 42 2.57 -0.19 11.13
C GLN A 42 2.64 0.61 12.44
N VAL A 43 1.61 1.39 12.72
CA VAL A 43 1.48 2.20 13.93
C VAL A 43 0.34 1.68 14.82
N TYR A 44 -0.11 2.50 15.77
CA TYR A 44 -1.13 2.14 16.75
C TYR A 44 -2.41 1.56 16.10
N GLN A 45 -3.00 0.55 16.75
CA GLN A 45 -4.20 -0.17 16.28
C GLN A 45 -4.08 -0.84 14.90
N GLY A 46 -2.86 -1.04 14.41
CA GLY A 46 -2.63 -1.71 13.13
C GLY A 46 -2.88 -0.82 11.92
N GLU A 47 -3.01 0.50 12.11
CA GLU A 47 -2.90 1.46 11.00
C GLU A 47 -1.57 1.28 10.28
N ILE A 48 -1.60 1.31 8.95
CA ILE A 48 -0.45 1.20 8.07
C ILE A 48 -0.29 2.54 7.36
N ILE A 49 0.85 3.19 7.56
CA ILE A 49 1.24 4.39 6.83
C ILE A 49 2.19 3.98 5.71
N VAL A 50 1.86 4.39 4.49
CA VAL A 50 2.69 4.23 3.30
C VAL A 50 3.40 5.55 3.04
N TYR A 51 4.72 5.50 2.92
CA TYR A 51 5.55 6.63 2.58
C TYR A 51 6.23 6.42 1.24
N LEU A 52 6.44 7.50 0.50
CA LEU A 52 7.44 7.57 -0.56
C LEU A 52 8.70 8.21 0.02
N VAL A 53 9.82 7.52 -0.09
CA VAL A 53 11.12 7.93 0.46
C VAL A 53 12.10 8.10 -0.68
N ASN A 54 12.70 9.28 -0.76
CA ASN A 54 13.82 9.57 -1.65
C ASN A 54 15.04 10.02 -0.83
N GLU A 55 16.17 10.31 -1.48
CA GLU A 55 17.47 10.57 -0.81
C GLU A 55 17.40 11.59 0.34
N ASN A 56 16.45 12.54 0.31
CA ASN A 56 16.36 13.63 1.30
C ASN A 56 14.96 13.82 1.90
N ASN A 57 13.96 13.02 1.52
CA ASN A 57 12.58 13.25 1.92
C ASN A 57 11.83 11.96 2.25
N LYS A 58 10.89 12.05 3.18
CA LYS A 58 9.91 11.02 3.54
C LYS A 58 8.53 11.66 3.49
N GLU A 59 7.74 11.32 2.48
CA GLU A 59 6.39 11.86 2.25
C GLU A 59 5.34 10.78 2.49
N SER A 60 4.27 11.08 3.24
CA SER A 60 3.19 10.12 3.50
C SER A 60 2.13 10.21 2.41
N ILE A 61 2.00 9.15 1.61
CA ILE A 61 1.13 9.13 0.43
C ILE A 61 -0.22 8.46 0.71
N LEU A 62 -0.27 7.58 1.71
CA LEU A 62 -1.46 6.78 2.03
C LEU A 62 -1.44 6.32 3.49
N LYS A 63 -2.59 6.31 4.14
CA LYS A 63 -2.82 5.64 5.42
C LYS A 63 -4.01 4.69 5.29
N ILE A 64 -3.86 3.49 5.79
CA ILE A 64 -4.92 2.48 5.81
C ILE A 64 -5.06 1.97 7.23
N MET A 65 -6.25 2.10 7.81
CA MET A 65 -6.57 1.55 9.11
C MET A 65 -7.58 0.41 8.94
N PRO A 66 -7.31 -0.77 9.51
CA PRO A 66 -8.24 -1.89 9.48
C PRO A 66 -9.49 -1.60 10.31
N PRO A 67 -10.59 -2.34 10.05
CA PRO A 67 -11.73 -2.40 10.96
C PRO A 67 -11.25 -2.74 12.38
N HIS A 68 -11.70 -1.96 13.36
CA HIS A 68 -11.33 -2.12 14.77
C HIS A 68 -12.46 -1.58 15.65
N ASP A 69 -12.51 -2.07 16.89
CA ASP A 69 -13.52 -1.70 17.88
C ASP A 69 -14.96 -1.80 17.32
N ASP A 70 -15.74 -0.73 17.41
CA ASP A 70 -17.12 -0.66 16.94
C ASP A 70 -17.24 -0.26 15.45
N ILE A 71 -16.12 -0.13 14.73
CA ILE A 71 -16.07 0.33 13.33
C ILE A 71 -15.73 -0.84 12.41
N ASP A 72 -16.77 -1.41 11.79
CA ASP A 72 -16.64 -2.50 10.81
C ASP A 72 -16.31 -2.00 9.39
N GLN A 73 -15.37 -1.04 9.29
CA GLN A 73 -14.99 -0.39 8.04
C GLN A 73 -13.48 -0.15 7.99
N TRP A 74 -12.92 -0.30 6.79
CA TRP A 74 -11.57 0.16 6.48
C TRP A 74 -11.58 1.67 6.33
N TYR A 75 -10.67 2.34 7.01
CA TYR A 75 -10.41 3.76 6.78
C TYR A 75 -9.19 3.91 5.87
N VAL A 76 -9.35 4.63 4.77
CA VAL A 76 -8.30 4.87 3.78
C VAL A 76 -8.17 6.38 3.60
N ASN A 77 -7.02 6.91 3.96
CA ASN A 77 -6.71 8.32 3.87
C ASN A 77 -5.55 8.54 2.89
N THR A 78 -5.85 9.24 1.81
CA THR A 78 -4.87 9.71 0.83
C THR A 78 -4.53 11.17 1.11
N GLU A 79 -3.52 11.72 0.47
CA GLU A 79 -3.19 13.16 0.57
C GLU A 79 -4.36 14.09 0.21
N SER A 80 -5.29 13.63 -0.63
CA SER A 80 -6.38 14.45 -1.18
C SER A 80 -7.75 14.16 -0.56
N SER A 81 -7.93 13.01 0.08
CA SER A 81 -9.24 12.55 0.54
C SER A 81 -9.16 11.41 1.54
N ALA A 82 -10.14 11.34 2.43
CA ALA A 82 -10.34 10.23 3.36
C ALA A 82 -11.68 9.52 3.07
N CYS A 83 -11.63 8.20 2.98
CA CYS A 83 -12.74 7.33 2.59
C CYS A 83 -12.92 6.19 3.59
N LEU A 84 -14.17 5.78 3.80
CA LEU A 84 -14.52 4.58 4.54
C LEU A 84 -15.04 3.51 3.58
N PHE A 85 -14.49 2.31 3.67
CA PHE A 85 -14.93 1.16 2.88
C PHE A 85 -15.45 0.08 3.81
N GLY A 86 -16.63 -0.47 3.52
CA GLY A 86 -17.06 -1.72 4.15
C GLY A 86 -16.01 -2.82 3.94
N VAL A 87 -15.96 -3.80 4.84
CA VAL A 87 -14.94 -4.88 4.87
C VAL A 87 -14.69 -5.52 3.50
N ASP A 88 -15.75 -5.77 2.72
CA ASP A 88 -15.66 -6.40 1.40
C ASP A 88 -15.43 -5.40 0.25
N ASN A 89 -15.79 -4.13 0.44
CA ASN A 89 -15.77 -3.11 -0.61
C ASN A 89 -14.34 -2.64 -0.93
N LEU A 90 -13.41 -2.71 0.04
CA LEU A 90 -12.01 -2.31 -0.20
C LEU A 90 -11.35 -3.21 -1.27
N LYS A 91 -11.66 -4.51 -1.27
CA LYS A 91 -11.13 -5.44 -2.29
C LYS A 91 -11.62 -5.09 -3.69
N LEU A 92 -12.91 -4.76 -3.81
CA LEU A 92 -13.51 -4.33 -5.07
C LEU A 92 -12.89 -3.02 -5.55
N TYR A 93 -12.72 -2.05 -4.65
CA TYR A 93 -12.06 -0.78 -4.95
C TYR A 93 -10.63 -0.98 -5.48
N ILE A 94 -9.82 -1.81 -4.81
CA ILE A 94 -8.46 -2.14 -5.27
C ILE A 94 -8.48 -2.82 -6.64
N ALA A 95 -9.44 -3.72 -6.90
CA ALA A 95 -9.56 -4.37 -8.20
C ALA A 95 -9.88 -3.37 -9.31
N ILE A 96 -10.77 -2.40 -9.04
CA ILE A 96 -11.09 -1.32 -9.99
C ILE A 96 -9.86 -0.45 -10.25
N LEU A 97 -9.10 -0.09 -9.22
CA LEU A 97 -7.85 0.67 -9.39
C LEU A 97 -6.83 -0.07 -10.27
N LYS A 98 -6.71 -1.39 -10.11
CA LYS A 98 -5.83 -2.21 -10.98
C LYS A 98 -6.26 -2.18 -12.44
N ILE A 99 -7.57 -2.26 -12.71
CA ILE A 99 -8.12 -2.16 -14.08
C ILE A 99 -7.84 -0.78 -14.67
N ALA A 100 -8.09 0.29 -13.90
CA ALA A 100 -7.83 1.66 -14.33
C ALA A 100 -6.34 1.90 -14.62
N ALA A 101 -5.45 1.38 -13.76
CA ALA A 101 -4.00 1.48 -13.97
C ALA A 101 -3.54 0.75 -15.25
N ALA A 102 -4.07 -0.45 -15.52
CA ALA A 102 -3.78 -1.18 -16.75
C ALA A 102 -4.25 -0.41 -17.99
N PHE A 103 -5.47 0.14 -17.95
CA PHE A 103 -6.00 0.96 -19.04
C PHE A 103 -5.16 2.22 -19.31
N LEU A 104 -4.73 2.92 -18.26
CA LEU A 104 -3.87 4.10 -18.39
C LEU A 104 -2.49 3.73 -18.94
N HIS A 105 -1.94 2.58 -18.53
CA HIS A 105 -0.66 2.11 -19.04
C HIS A 105 -0.72 1.80 -20.54
N GLU A 106 -1.76 1.10 -21.00
CA GLU A 106 -1.98 0.84 -22.43
C GLU A 106 -2.01 2.15 -23.23
N LYS A 107 -2.70 3.17 -22.72
CA LYS A 107 -2.74 4.50 -23.34
C LYS A 107 -1.38 5.20 -23.40
N SER A 108 -0.54 5.02 -22.39
CA SER A 108 0.79 5.64 -22.33
C SER A 108 1.84 5.00 -23.26
N VAL A 109 1.59 3.78 -23.77
CA VAL A 109 2.50 3.05 -24.67
C VAL A 109 2.09 3.22 -26.15
N GLU A 110 0.89 3.73 -26.40
CA GLU A 110 0.39 4.08 -27.74
C GLU A 110 0.89 5.45 -28.26
N ASP A 111 1.47 6.28 -27.38
CA ASP A 111 2.12 7.58 -27.68
C ASP A 111 3.65 7.45 -27.71
#